data_AF-A0A382FQ62-F1
#
_entry.id   AF-A0A382FQ62-F1
#
_cell.length_a   1.000
_cell.length_b   1.000
_cell.length_c   1.000
_cell.angle_alpha   90.00
_cell.angle_beta   90.00
_cell.angle_gamma   90.00
#
_symmetry.space_group_name_H-M   'P 1'
#
loop_
_entity.id
_entity.type
_entity.pdbx_description
1 polymer ?
#
loop_
_entity_poly.entity_id
_entity_poly.type
_entity_poly.pdbx_seq_one_letter_code
_entity_poly.pdbx_strand_id
1 'polypeptide(L)' 'MQVNKETIWHFTCQSCDGWWSIANSDKWVPKKLYCPHCGKQRTHDNKKIEWVADAFDDLPG' A
#
# COMPACT_ATOMS: atom_id res chain seq x y z
N MET A 1 -20.43 5.74 -21.15
CA MET A 1 -19.91 4.79 -20.14
C MET A 1 -19.01 5.58 -19.21
N GLN A 2 -19.23 5.53 -17.89
CA GLN A 2 -18.33 6.13 -16.91
C GLN A 2 -17.41 5.03 -16.37
N VAL A 3 -16.10 5.26 -16.42
CA VAL A 3 -15.07 4.32 -15.95
C VAL A 3 -14.32 5.02 -14.84
N ASN A 4 -14.21 4.36 -13.68
CA ASN A 4 -13.44 4.85 -12.55
C ASN A 4 -12.27 3.90 -12.29
N LYS A 5 -11.08 4.45 -12.07
CA LYS A 5 -9.87 3.69 -11.82
C LYS A 5 -9.51 3.82 -10.34
N GLU A 6 -9.28 2.68 -9.71
CA GLU A 6 -8.83 2.60 -8.33
C GLU A 6 -7.56 1.76 -8.23
N THR A 7 -6.73 2.10 -7.25
CA THR A 7 -5.55 1.36 -6.82
C THR A 7 -5.84 0.76 -5.46
N ILE A 8 -5.61 -0.56 -5.33
CA ILE A 8 -5.75 -1.29 -4.07
C ILE A 8 -4.37 -1.42 -3.43
N TRP A 9 -4.23 -0.85 -2.24
CA TRP A 9 -3.00 -0.89 -1.45
C TRP A 9 -3.10 -1.98 -0.39
N HIS A 10 -2.12 -2.87 -0.33
CA HIS A 10 -2.02 -3.91 0.69
C HIS A 10 -1.01 -3.49 1.75
N PHE A 11 -1.42 -3.52 3.02
CA PHE A 11 -0.58 -3.13 4.15
C PHE A 11 -0.46 -4.27 5.15
N THR A 12 0.73 -4.40 5.73
CA THR A 12 1.02 -5.33 6.82
C THR A 12 1.51 -4.55 8.02
N CYS A 13 0.92 -4.79 9.19
CA CYS A 13 1.32 -4.13 10.42
C CYS A 13 2.54 -4.84 11.02
N GLN A 14 3.71 -4.20 11.03
CA GLN A 14 4.93 -4.71 11.69
C GLN A 14 4.82 -4.86 13.23
N SER A 15 3.66 -4.60 13.84
CA SER A 15 3.49 -4.69 15.30
C SER A 15 2.52 -5.76 15.76
N CYS A 16 1.63 -6.21 14.90
CA CYS A 16 0.66 -7.25 15.25
C CYS A 16 0.48 -8.25 14.09
N ASP A 17 1.30 -8.15 13.05
CA ASP A 17 1.27 -8.92 11.80
C ASP A 17 -0.09 -8.96 11.09
N GLY A 18 -0.99 -8.07 11.51
CA GLY A 18 -2.31 -7.91 10.91
C GLY A 18 -2.18 -7.25 9.54
N TRP A 19 -2.90 -7.80 8.57
CA TRP A 19 -2.97 -7.27 7.22
C TRP A 19 -4.29 -6.51 7.02
N TRP A 20 -4.28 -5.53 6.12
CA TRP A 20 -5.49 -4.87 5.63
C TRP A 20 -5.24 -4.24 4.27
N SER A 21 -6.32 -3.95 3.55
CA SER A 21 -6.26 -3.31 2.23
C SER A 21 -7.08 -2.03 2.19
N ILE A 22 -6.65 -1.06 1.39
CA ILE A 22 -7.39 0.18 1.12
C ILE A 22 -7.49 0.38 -0.39
N ALA A 23 -8.70 0.38 -0.93
CA ALA A 23 -8.98 0.77 -2.31
C ALA A 23 -9.19 2.28 -2.38
N ASN A 24 -8.44 2.99 -3.22
CA ASN A 24 -8.58 4.43 -3.39
C ASN A 24 -8.16 4.87 -4.79
N SER A 25 -8.42 6.13 -5.15
CA SER A 25 -7.93 6.72 -6.40
C SER A 25 -6.40 6.66 -6.49
N ASP A 26 -5.86 6.49 -7.70
CA ASP A 26 -4.42 6.53 -7.99
C ASP A 26 -3.71 7.79 -7.47
N LYS A 27 -4.44 8.88 -7.27
CA LYS A 27 -3.90 10.15 -6.74
C LYS A 27 -3.79 10.17 -5.21
N TRP A 28 -4.21 9.10 -4.54
CA TRP A 28 -4.19 9.01 -3.09
C TRP A 28 -2.77 8.79 -2.58
N VAL A 29 -2.30 9.71 -1.75
CA VAL A 29 -1.03 9.61 -1.03
C VAL A 29 -1.35 9.52 0.47
N PRO A 30 -1.23 8.35 1.10
CA PRO A 30 -1.47 8.23 2.53
C PRO A 30 -0.48 9.11 3.29
N LYS A 31 -0.95 9.90 4.26
CA LYS A 31 -0.08 10.69 5.16
C LYS A 31 0.11 10.01 6.50
N LYS A 32 -1.00 9.55 7.09
CA LYS A 32 -1.04 8.83 8.36
C LYS A 32 -2.05 7.71 8.23
N LEU A 33 -1.63 6.49 8.55
CA LEU A 33 -2.48 5.31 8.58
C LEU A 33 -2.47 4.74 9.99
N TYR A 34 -3.59 4.20 10.44
CA TYR A 34 -3.67 3.46 11.69
C TYR A 34 -3.97 2.02 11.38
N CYS A 35 -3.28 1.10 12.04
CA CYS A 35 -3.61 -0.31 11.93
C CYS A 35 -5.01 -0.54 12.54
N PRO A 36 -5.97 -1.10 11.80
CA PRO A 36 -7.31 -1.34 12.32
C PRO A 36 -7.34 -2.39 13.44
N HIS A 37 -6.31 -3.24 13.51
CA HIS A 37 -6.23 -4.34 14.49
C HIS A 37 -5.68 -3.90 15.85
N CYS A 38 -4.66 -3.02 15.87
CA CYS A 38 -3.97 -2.63 17.11
C CYS A 38 -3.95 -1.13 17.38
N GLY A 39 -4.51 -0.30 16.50
CA GLY A 39 -4.57 1.15 16.64
C GLY A 39 -3.24 1.89 16.51
N LYS A 40 -2.12 1.18 16.25
CA LYS A 40 -0.80 1.82 16.11
C LYS A 40 -0.75 2.66 14.83
N GLN A 41 -0.26 3.89 14.97
CA GLN A 41 -0.06 4.81 13.86
C GLN A 41 1.18 4.42 13.05
N ARG A 42 1.04 4.52 11.73
CA ARG A 42 2.12 4.43 10.74
C ARG A 42 2.15 5.72 9.94
N THR A 43 3.32 6.33 9.90
CA THR A 43 3.61 7.47 9.03
C THR A 43 4.16 6.95 7.72
N HIS A 44 3.48 7.29 6.64
CA HIS A 44 3.96 7.02 5.30
C HIS A 44 4.93 8.15 4.94
N ASP A 45 6.23 7.91 5.19
CA ASP A 45 7.27 8.84 4.78
C ASP A 45 7.70 8.48 3.36
N ASN A 46 7.30 9.32 2.40
CA ASN A 46 7.54 9.10 0.97
C ASN A 46 9.03 8.93 0.63
N LYS A 47 9.95 9.38 1.51
CA LYS A 47 11.40 9.24 1.35
C LYS A 47 11.94 7.86 1.72
N LYS A 48 11.15 7.01 2.37
CA LYS A 48 11.54 5.67 2.84
C LYS A 48 10.81 4.53 2.14
N ILE A 49 10.08 4.84 1.07
CA ILE A 49 9.41 3.82 0.28
C ILE A 49 10.45 3.14 -0.60
N GLU A 50 10.84 1.93 -0.24
CA GLU A 50 11.48 1.02 -1.17
C GLU A 50 10.40 0.49 -2.09
N TRP A 51 10.35 1.04 -3.31
CA TRP A 51 9.55 0.49 -4.38
C TRP A 51 10.20 -0.82 -4.80
N VAL A 52 9.55 -1.94 -4.49
CA VAL A 52 9.93 -3.21 -5.10
C VAL A 52 9.49 -3.11 -6.56
N ALA A 53 10.42 -2.82 -7.46
CA ALA A 53 10.15 -2.92 -8.87
C ALA A 53 9.76 -4.37 -9.16
N ASP A 54 8.62 -4.59 -9.81
CA ASP A 54 8.18 -5.90 -10.27
C ASP A 54 9.25 -6.44 -11.23
N ALA A 55 10.19 -7.23 -10.70
CA ALA A 55 11.19 -7.95 -11.47
C ALA A 55 10.51 -9.13 -12.18
N PHE A 56 9.64 -8.82 -13.15
CA PHE A 56 8.94 -9.81 -13.96
C PHE A 56 9.52 -9.94 -15.38
N ASP A 57 10.51 -9.11 -15.75
CA ASP A 57 11.09 -9.06 -17.11
C ASP A 57 12.31 -10.01 -17.33
N ASP A 58 12.75 -10.76 -16.32
CA ASP A 58 13.94 -11.65 -16.42
C ASP A 58 13.61 -13.16 -16.44
N LEU A 59 12.40 -13.56 -16.84
CA LEU A 59 12.12 -14.98 -17.10
C LEU A 59 12.52 -15.35 -18.53
N PRO A 60 13.54 -16.22 -18.73
CA PRO A 60 13.84 -16.75 -20.05
C PRO A 60 12.68 -17.63 -20.52
N GLY A 61 12.09 -17.26 -21.67
CA GLY A 61 11.15 -18.10 -22.41
C GLY A 61 11.82 -19.26 -23.14
#